data_AF-A0AAP0RKU8-F1
#
_entry.id   AF-A0AAP0RKU8-F1
#
_cell.length_a   1.000
_cell.length_b   1.000
_cell.length_c   1.000
_cell.angle_alpha   90.00
_cell.angle_beta   90.00
_cell.angle_gamma   90.00
#
_symmetry.space_group_name_H-M   'P 1'
#
loop_
_entity.id
_entity.type
_entity.pdbx_description
1 polymer ?
#
loop_
_entity_poly.entity_id
_entity_poly.type
_entity_poly.pdbx_seq_one_letter_code
_entity_poly.pdbx_strand_id
1 'polypeptide(L)'
;MLLPSIGCFMKGKLKNVKKLLRLLYKFIYLLGTYLKPHVAILDGITMGGGAGISLPGMFRLVTDKTVFATPETQMGFHPDAGASFYLSRLPGYIGEYLALTGEKLNGVEMIACGLATHYSLNARLAWIEERLGKLITDDPSVIEMSLAQYGDLVYPDKRSVLHKIDTIDKCFSHDTVEEIVDALEKEAADSYDEWCTTALKKLREASPLSLKVSLRSIREGRFQPLDQCLAREYRISLTGISRRVSNDFCEGVRARLVDKDFAPKWDPPSLGAVTKDMVDSYFSPLDELDSELELPTAVREPYI
;
A
#
# COMPACT_ATOMS: atom_id res chain seq x y z
N MET A 1 -6.61 -11.54 4.11
CA MET A 1 -7.86 -11.19 4.84
C MET A 1 -9.03 -10.75 3.92
N LEU A 2 -8.78 -10.38 2.65
CA LEU A 2 -9.82 -9.88 1.72
C LEU A 2 -10.68 -10.97 1.02
N LEU A 3 -10.16 -12.19 0.81
CA LEU A 3 -10.87 -13.24 0.05
C LEU A 3 -12.25 -13.66 0.61
N PRO A 4 -12.45 -13.86 1.93
CA PRO A 4 -13.78 -14.16 2.47
C PRO A 4 -14.75 -12.97 2.35
N SER A 5 -14.21 -11.75 2.45
CA SER A 5 -14.93 -10.48 2.38
C SER A 5 -15.41 -10.18 0.98
N ILE A 6 -14.61 -10.53 -0.02
CA ILE A 6 -14.93 -10.50 -1.45
C ILE A 6 -16.14 -11.39 -1.77
N GLY A 7 -16.18 -12.60 -1.21
CA GLY A 7 -17.35 -13.48 -1.34
C GLY A 7 -18.61 -12.91 -0.66
N CYS A 8 -18.45 -12.14 0.42
CA CYS A 8 -19.55 -11.44 1.09
C CYS A 8 -20.08 -10.25 0.27
N PHE A 9 -19.16 -9.52 -0.37
CA PHE A 9 -19.45 -8.37 -1.23
C PHE A 9 -20.23 -8.77 -2.49
N MET A 10 -19.79 -9.84 -3.16
CA MET A 10 -20.50 -10.40 -4.31
C MET A 10 -21.90 -10.95 -3.96
N LYS A 11 -22.12 -11.31 -2.69
CA LYS A 11 -23.43 -11.74 -2.15
C LYS A 11 -24.28 -10.59 -1.60
N GLY A 12 -23.93 -9.33 -1.87
CA GLY A 12 -24.73 -8.15 -1.49
C GLY A 12 -24.68 -7.79 0.00
N LYS A 13 -23.73 -8.32 0.78
CA LYS A 13 -23.62 -8.04 2.23
C LYS A 13 -22.74 -6.82 2.52
N LEU A 14 -23.06 -5.67 1.92
CA LEU A 14 -22.28 -4.43 2.05
C LEU A 14 -22.05 -4.02 3.52
N LYS A 15 -23.06 -4.15 4.39
CA LYS A 15 -22.96 -3.86 5.83
C LYS A 15 -21.81 -4.62 6.52
N ASN A 16 -21.57 -5.88 6.14
CA ASN A 16 -20.49 -6.68 6.72
C ASN A 16 -19.11 -6.20 6.27
N VAL A 17 -19.00 -5.79 5.00
CA VAL A 17 -17.74 -5.24 4.45
C VAL A 17 -17.41 -3.92 5.14
N LYS A 18 -18.40 -3.03 5.32
CA LYS A 18 -18.22 -1.77 6.06
C LYS A 18 -17.74 -1.99 7.49
N LYS A 19 -18.34 -2.97 8.19
CA LYS A 19 -17.91 -3.36 9.56
C LYS A 19 -16.48 -3.91 9.57
N LEU A 20 -16.13 -4.74 8.59
CA LEU A 20 -14.77 -5.28 8.47
C LEU A 20 -13.74 -4.18 8.23
N LEU A 21 -13.98 -3.29 7.27
CA LEU A 21 -13.08 -2.17 6.99
C LEU A 21 -12.92 -1.31 8.24
N ARG A 22 -14.01 -0.94 8.91
CA ARG A 22 -13.96 -0.17 10.15
C ARG A 22 -13.09 -0.85 11.22
N LEU A 23 -13.25 -2.17 11.40
CA LEU A 23 -12.44 -2.94 12.34
C LEU A 23 -10.97 -2.95 11.93
N LEU A 24 -10.69 -3.15 10.64
CA LEU A 24 -9.34 -3.18 10.09
C LEU A 24 -8.62 -1.84 10.30
N TYR A 25 -9.23 -0.72 9.91
CA TYR A 25 -8.62 0.60 10.09
C TYR A 25 -8.38 0.94 11.58
N LYS A 26 -9.32 0.59 12.47
CA LYS A 26 -9.12 0.74 13.92
C LYS A 26 -7.96 -0.12 14.45
N PHE A 27 -7.83 -1.34 13.93
CA PHE A 27 -6.74 -2.25 14.30
C PHE A 27 -5.39 -1.73 13.81
N ILE A 28 -5.32 -1.21 12.59
CA ILE A 28 -4.11 -0.63 12.02
C ILE A 28 -3.67 0.60 12.83
N TYR A 29 -4.62 1.48 13.19
CA TYR A 29 -4.32 2.61 14.06
C TYR A 29 -3.80 2.16 15.43
N LEU A 30 -4.41 1.13 16.03
CA LEU A 30 -3.94 0.54 17.28
C LEU A 30 -2.50 0.03 17.15
N LEU A 31 -2.15 -0.64 16.05
CA LEU A 31 -0.79 -1.14 15.81
C LEU A 31 0.21 0.01 15.67
N GLY A 32 -0.12 1.04 14.87
CA GLY A 32 0.77 2.19 14.66
C GLY A 32 0.91 3.14 15.86
N THR A 33 0.03 3.00 16.84
CA THR A 33 0.07 3.76 18.10
C THR A 33 0.28 2.85 19.31
N TYR A 34 0.77 1.63 19.09
CA TYR A 34 0.95 0.66 20.16
C TYR A 34 2.17 1.01 20.99
N LEU A 35 2.00 1.14 22.31
CA LEU A 35 3.07 1.58 23.22
C LEU A 35 4.13 0.52 23.49
N LYS A 36 3.79 -0.76 23.27
CA LYS A 36 4.74 -1.86 23.43
C LYS A 36 5.41 -2.15 22.09
N PRO A 37 6.68 -2.54 22.09
CA PRO A 37 7.35 -2.99 20.88
C PRO A 37 6.57 -4.07 20.14
N HIS A 38 6.35 -3.84 18.85
CA HIS A 38 5.72 -4.79 17.94
C HIS A 38 6.73 -5.17 16.86
N VAL A 39 6.99 -6.48 16.73
CA VAL A 39 7.84 -7.05 15.70
C VAL A 39 6.98 -7.80 14.69
N ALA A 40 6.91 -7.30 13.46
CA ALA A 40 6.34 -8.01 12.33
C ALA A 40 7.44 -8.81 11.62
N ILE A 41 7.24 -10.11 11.45
CA ILE A 41 8.09 -10.97 10.61
C ILE A 41 7.36 -11.18 9.28
N LEU A 42 7.93 -10.66 8.21
CA LEU A 42 7.37 -10.67 6.86
C LEU A 42 8.04 -11.76 6.03
N ASP A 43 7.70 -13.02 6.28
CA ASP A 43 8.27 -14.16 5.53
C ASP A 43 7.30 -14.64 4.43
N GLY A 44 7.45 -14.10 3.22
CA GLY A 44 6.57 -14.38 2.08
C GLY A 44 5.82 -13.17 1.56
N ILE A 45 4.67 -13.42 0.92
CA ILE A 45 3.88 -12.39 0.25
C ILE A 45 3.18 -11.48 1.27
N THR A 46 3.55 -10.20 1.28
CA THR A 46 2.99 -9.15 2.15
C THR A 46 2.33 -8.07 1.29
N MET A 47 1.03 -8.22 1.02
CA MET A 47 0.27 -7.32 0.14
C MET A 47 -1.03 -6.85 0.80
N GLY A 48 -1.47 -5.62 0.46
CA GLY A 48 -2.69 -4.99 0.97
C GLY A 48 -2.79 -5.05 2.49
N GLY A 49 -3.85 -5.67 3.01
CA GLY A 49 -4.04 -5.82 4.45
C GLY A 49 -2.88 -6.52 5.19
N GLY A 50 -2.06 -7.35 4.53
CA GLY A 50 -0.85 -7.91 5.13
C GLY A 50 0.21 -6.84 5.42
N ALA A 51 0.34 -5.85 4.53
CA ALA A 51 1.16 -4.68 4.75
C ALA A 51 0.58 -3.78 5.86
N GLY A 52 -0.74 -3.56 5.84
CA GLY A 52 -1.39 -2.71 6.85
C GLY A 52 -1.26 -3.21 8.29
N ILE A 53 -1.23 -4.53 8.52
CA ILE A 53 -1.02 -5.09 9.86
C ILE A 53 0.45 -5.22 10.27
N SER A 54 1.39 -4.82 9.42
CA SER A 54 2.83 -4.97 9.67
C SER A 54 3.58 -3.64 9.64
N LEU A 55 3.42 -2.85 8.57
CA LEU A 55 4.24 -1.66 8.31
C LEU A 55 4.09 -0.55 9.36
N PRO A 56 2.89 -0.24 9.86
CA PRO A 56 2.72 0.77 10.90
C PRO A 56 3.35 0.41 12.26
N GLY A 57 3.77 -0.84 12.47
CA GLY A 57 4.39 -1.28 13.73
C GLY A 57 5.75 -0.64 14.01
N MET A 58 6.45 -1.11 15.04
CA MET A 58 7.78 -0.56 15.39
C MET A 58 8.90 -1.22 14.58
N PHE A 59 8.94 -2.56 14.56
CA PHE A 59 9.95 -3.34 13.85
C PHE A 59 9.32 -4.18 12.75
N ARG A 60 9.98 -4.17 11.58
CA ARG A 60 9.62 -4.90 10.37
C ARG A 60 10.83 -5.72 9.95
N LEU A 61 10.82 -7.02 10.24
CA LEU A 61 11.84 -7.98 9.85
C LEU A 61 11.42 -8.66 8.54
N VAL A 62 12.18 -8.46 7.48
CA VAL A 62 11.99 -9.07 6.17
C VAL A 62 13.03 -10.17 5.93
N THR A 63 12.72 -11.09 5.01
CA THR A 63 13.56 -12.22 4.64
C THR A 63 13.84 -12.28 3.14
N ASP A 64 14.65 -13.24 2.73
CA ASP A 64 14.86 -13.60 1.32
C ASP A 64 13.59 -14.06 0.59
N LYS A 65 12.52 -14.40 1.34
CA LYS A 65 11.22 -14.80 0.78
C LYS A 65 10.20 -13.66 0.74
N THR A 66 10.48 -12.50 1.35
CA THR A 66 9.54 -11.38 1.37
C THR A 66 9.24 -10.90 -0.05
N VAL A 67 7.95 -10.75 -0.35
CA VAL A 67 7.48 -10.06 -1.56
C VAL A 67 6.41 -9.07 -1.15
N PHE A 68 6.74 -7.79 -1.17
CA PHE A 68 5.82 -6.70 -0.90
C PHE A 68 5.25 -6.13 -2.18
N ALA A 69 3.95 -5.77 -2.18
CA ALA A 69 3.34 -4.96 -3.23
C ALA A 69 2.00 -4.36 -2.75
N THR A 70 1.59 -3.28 -3.42
CA THR A 70 0.24 -2.70 -3.32
C THR A 70 -0.46 -2.75 -4.69
N PRO A 71 -1.00 -3.93 -5.11
CA PRO A 71 -1.58 -4.12 -6.43
C PRO A 71 -3.05 -3.65 -6.54
N GLU A 72 -3.55 -2.88 -5.58
CA GLU A 72 -4.97 -2.52 -5.44
C GLU A 72 -5.51 -1.73 -6.64
N THR A 73 -4.70 -0.87 -7.26
CA THR A 73 -5.10 -0.12 -8.47
C THR A 73 -5.47 -1.02 -9.63
N GLN A 74 -4.82 -2.18 -9.70
CA GLN A 74 -5.08 -3.19 -10.72
C GLN A 74 -6.37 -4.00 -10.43
N MET A 75 -6.93 -3.86 -9.23
CA MET A 75 -8.20 -4.46 -8.81
C MET A 75 -9.36 -3.45 -8.80
N GLY A 76 -9.16 -2.22 -9.29
CA GLY A 76 -10.18 -1.18 -9.21
C GLY A 76 -10.35 -0.63 -7.80
N PHE A 77 -9.30 -0.68 -6.97
CA PHE A 77 -9.27 -0.15 -5.61
C PHE A 77 -8.07 0.77 -5.41
N HIS A 78 -7.96 1.39 -4.24
CA HIS A 78 -6.80 2.23 -3.90
C HIS A 78 -5.89 1.48 -2.92
N PRO A 79 -4.57 1.74 -2.90
CA PRO A 79 -3.70 1.28 -1.83
C PRO A 79 -4.23 1.77 -0.48
N ASP A 80 -4.77 0.83 0.29
CA ASP A 80 -5.48 1.09 1.53
C ASP A 80 -4.62 0.71 2.75
N ALA A 81 -5.26 0.61 3.91
CA ALA A 81 -4.66 0.03 5.11
C ALA A 81 -3.38 0.75 5.60
N GLY A 82 -3.33 2.07 5.45
CA GLY A 82 -2.22 2.94 5.83
C GLY A 82 -1.18 3.15 4.73
N ALA A 83 -1.41 2.64 3.52
CA ALA A 83 -0.47 2.79 2.41
C ALA A 83 -0.19 4.25 2.07
N SER A 84 -1.19 5.13 2.14
CA SER A 84 -0.97 6.57 1.96
C SER A 84 -0.11 7.20 3.03
N PHE A 85 0.05 6.58 4.20
CA PHE A 85 0.98 7.03 5.23
C PHE A 85 2.40 6.52 4.96
N TYR A 86 2.61 5.20 4.82
CA TYR A 86 3.97 4.67 4.73
C TYR A 86 4.60 4.84 3.34
N LEU A 87 3.84 4.80 2.24
CA LEU A 87 4.40 5.01 0.89
C LEU A 87 4.78 6.48 0.67
N SER A 88 4.00 7.41 1.19
CA SER A 88 4.23 8.85 1.01
C SER A 88 5.50 9.36 1.73
N ARG A 89 6.03 8.58 2.67
CA ARG A 89 7.26 8.88 3.43
C ARG A 89 8.52 8.26 2.81
N LEU A 90 8.37 7.47 1.75
CA LEU A 90 9.53 6.92 1.06
C LEU A 90 10.30 8.02 0.31
N PRO A 91 11.61 7.81 0.06
CA PRO A 91 12.45 8.79 -0.62
C PRO A 91 11.90 9.17 -1.99
N GLY A 92 11.97 10.46 -2.32
CA GLY A 92 11.55 10.98 -3.62
C GLY A 92 10.08 10.64 -3.92
N TYR A 93 9.86 10.04 -5.09
CA TYR A 93 8.55 9.69 -5.65
C TYR A 93 8.33 8.19 -5.82
N ILE A 94 9.15 7.36 -5.15
CA ILE A 94 9.00 5.90 -5.21
C ILE A 94 7.67 5.43 -4.60
N GLY A 95 7.14 6.16 -3.62
CA GLY A 95 5.83 5.87 -3.02
C GLY A 95 4.70 5.90 -4.04
N GLU A 96 4.64 6.95 -4.87
CA GLU A 96 3.68 7.07 -5.96
C GLU A 96 3.89 6.00 -7.02
N TYR A 97 5.14 5.69 -7.37
CA TYR A 97 5.45 4.60 -8.31
C TYR A 97 4.89 3.25 -7.82
N LEU A 98 5.16 2.88 -6.57
CA LEU A 98 4.68 1.62 -5.98
C LEU A 98 3.16 1.59 -5.88
N ALA A 99 2.54 2.70 -5.46
CA ALA A 99 1.10 2.83 -5.32
C ALA A 99 0.36 2.68 -6.66
N LEU A 100 0.89 3.30 -7.73
CA LEU A 100 0.22 3.33 -9.03
C LEU A 100 0.47 2.05 -9.84
N THR A 101 1.71 1.56 -9.86
CA THR A 101 2.08 0.40 -10.69
C THR A 101 1.84 -0.94 -10.01
N GLY A 102 1.80 -0.99 -8.67
CA GLY A 102 1.78 -2.24 -7.92
C GLY A 102 3.05 -3.07 -8.12
N GLU A 103 4.20 -2.42 -8.37
CA GLU A 103 5.49 -3.10 -8.47
C GLU A 103 5.81 -3.88 -7.20
N LYS A 104 6.49 -5.02 -7.39
CA LYS A 104 6.90 -5.88 -6.29
C LYS A 104 8.27 -5.45 -5.79
N LEU A 105 8.43 -5.38 -4.48
CA LEU A 105 9.72 -5.26 -3.83
C LEU A 105 10.05 -6.53 -3.06
N ASN A 106 11.29 -6.99 -3.17
CA ASN A 106 11.80 -8.05 -2.30
C ASN A 106 12.26 -7.48 -0.95
N GLY A 107 12.62 -8.35 0.00
CA GLY A 107 13.07 -7.92 1.33
C GLY A 107 14.29 -6.99 1.32
N VAL A 108 15.24 -7.20 0.40
CA VAL A 108 16.44 -6.34 0.29
C VAL A 108 16.05 -4.93 -0.17
N GLU A 109 15.16 -4.84 -1.15
CA GLU A 109 14.66 -3.55 -1.65
C GLU A 109 13.83 -2.81 -0.61
N MET A 110 13.01 -3.53 0.19
CA MET A 110 12.26 -2.93 1.29
C MET A 110 13.18 -2.30 2.35
N ILE A 111 14.33 -2.92 2.67
CA ILE A 111 15.31 -2.31 3.57
C ILE A 111 15.90 -1.06 2.95
N ALA A 112 16.35 -1.17 1.69
CA ALA A 112 17.06 -0.10 1.02
C ALA A 112 16.20 1.16 0.81
N CYS A 113 14.87 1.03 0.64
CA CYS A 113 13.96 2.17 0.57
C CYS A 113 13.34 2.59 1.91
N GLY A 114 13.64 1.89 3.02
CA GLY A 114 13.14 2.21 4.35
C GLY A 114 11.73 1.67 4.68
N LEU A 115 11.16 0.80 3.84
CA LEU A 115 9.91 0.08 4.16
C LEU A 115 10.08 -1.01 5.22
N ALA A 116 11.30 -1.54 5.39
CA ALA A 116 11.62 -2.50 6.43
C ALA A 116 12.75 -1.98 7.33
N THR A 117 12.83 -2.51 8.55
CA THR A 117 13.88 -2.11 9.52
C THR A 117 15.05 -3.06 9.55
N HIS A 118 14.78 -4.36 9.40
CA HIS A 118 15.76 -5.42 9.59
C HIS A 118 15.58 -6.47 8.51
N TYR A 119 16.69 -7.06 8.07
CA TYR A 119 16.69 -8.18 7.15
C TYR A 119 17.47 -9.35 7.74
N SER A 120 16.93 -10.55 7.61
CA SER A 120 17.63 -11.79 7.94
C SER A 120 17.21 -12.88 6.98
N LEU A 121 18.11 -13.82 6.69
CA LEU A 121 17.74 -15.04 5.97
C LEU A 121 16.65 -15.82 6.72
N ASN A 122 15.71 -16.39 5.96
CA ASN A 122 14.64 -17.25 6.46
C ASN A 122 15.16 -18.38 7.38
N ALA A 123 16.33 -18.93 7.05
CA ALA A 123 16.96 -20.02 7.80
C ALA A 123 17.29 -19.65 9.26
N ARG A 124 17.36 -18.36 9.61
CA ARG A 124 17.64 -17.88 10.98
C ARG A 124 16.39 -17.48 11.76
N LEU A 125 15.20 -17.51 11.16
CA LEU A 125 13.98 -17.03 11.82
C LEU A 125 13.69 -17.76 13.13
N ALA A 126 13.89 -19.08 13.19
CA ALA A 126 13.68 -19.86 14.40
C ALA A 126 14.56 -19.37 15.58
N TRP A 127 15.80 -18.97 15.30
CA TRP A 127 16.72 -18.43 16.32
C TRP A 127 16.31 -17.02 16.75
N ILE A 128 15.83 -16.21 15.82
CA ILE A 128 15.33 -14.86 16.11
C ILE A 128 14.08 -14.95 17.00
N GLU A 129 13.11 -15.79 16.65
CA GLU A 129 11.90 -16.01 17.45
C GLU A 129 12.23 -16.52 18.86
N GLU A 130 13.14 -17.50 18.96
CA GLU A 130 13.61 -18.01 20.26
C GLU A 130 14.30 -16.92 21.09
N ARG A 131 15.13 -16.09 20.45
CA ARG A 131 15.81 -14.97 21.11
C ARG A 131 14.80 -13.94 21.63
N LEU A 132 13.87 -13.50 20.78
CA LEU A 132 12.82 -12.55 21.14
C LEU A 132 11.94 -13.09 22.26
N GLY A 133 11.59 -14.38 22.23
CA GLY A 133 10.79 -15.03 23.28
C GLY A 133 11.48 -15.14 24.65
N LYS A 134 12.82 -15.05 24.70
CA LYS A 134 13.61 -15.06 25.94
C LYS A 134 13.89 -13.65 26.50
N LEU A 135 13.59 -12.59 25.75
CA LEU A 135 13.81 -11.23 26.22
C LEU A 135 12.81 -10.90 27.34
N ILE A 136 13.32 -10.41 28.47
CA ILE A 136 12.52 -9.92 29.60
C ILE A 136 12.69 -8.39 29.65
N THR A 137 12.20 -7.71 28.61
CA THR A 137 12.28 -6.26 28.46
C THR A 137 11.23 -5.77 27.47
N ASP A 138 10.74 -4.55 27.67
CA ASP A 138 9.91 -3.79 26.74
C ASP A 138 10.66 -2.58 26.15
N ASP A 139 11.98 -2.48 26.38
CA ASP A 139 12.83 -1.44 25.80
C ASP A 139 13.03 -1.69 24.30
N PRO A 140 12.57 -0.78 23.42
CA PRO A 140 12.77 -0.89 21.98
C PRO A 140 14.23 -1.09 21.57
N SER A 141 15.18 -0.42 22.24
CA SER A 141 16.59 -0.47 21.87
C SER A 141 17.20 -1.87 22.04
N VAL A 142 16.78 -2.61 23.07
CA VAL A 142 17.25 -3.99 23.31
C VAL A 142 16.69 -4.96 22.27
N ILE A 143 15.45 -4.72 21.82
CA ILE A 143 14.81 -5.52 20.78
C ILE A 143 15.47 -5.23 19.43
N GLU A 144 15.71 -3.97 19.10
CA GLU A 144 16.45 -3.54 17.91
C GLU A 144 17.84 -4.20 17.86
N MET A 145 18.62 -4.10 18.94
CA MET A 145 19.93 -4.74 19.03
C MET A 145 19.85 -6.27 18.84
N SER A 146 18.81 -6.89 19.38
CA SER A 146 18.60 -8.34 19.24
C SER A 146 18.26 -8.74 17.82
N LEU A 147 17.48 -7.94 17.08
CA LEU A 147 17.20 -8.15 15.67
C LEU A 147 18.46 -7.92 14.81
N ALA A 148 19.19 -6.83 15.07
CA ALA A 148 20.40 -6.46 14.35
C ALA A 148 21.52 -7.51 14.47
N GLN A 149 21.60 -8.25 15.58
CA GLN A 149 22.57 -9.36 15.76
C GLN A 149 22.44 -10.47 14.70
N TYR A 150 21.24 -10.68 14.17
CA TYR A 150 20.99 -11.66 13.11
C TYR A 150 20.91 -11.01 11.72
N GLY A 151 21.12 -9.69 11.65
CA GLY A 151 21.07 -8.91 10.43
C GLY A 151 22.15 -9.33 9.44
N ASP A 152 21.77 -9.52 8.19
CA ASP A 152 22.71 -9.73 7.09
C ASP A 152 22.92 -8.43 6.31
N LEU A 153 24.17 -8.13 5.95
CA LEU A 153 24.48 -6.99 5.08
C LEU A 153 24.08 -7.34 3.65
N VAL A 154 23.07 -6.64 3.14
CA VAL A 154 22.50 -6.85 1.81
C VAL A 154 22.44 -5.56 1.01
N TYR A 155 22.54 -5.70 -0.31
CA TYR A 155 22.45 -4.59 -1.25
C TYR A 155 21.49 -4.95 -2.38
N PRO A 156 20.67 -3.99 -2.86
CA PRO A 156 19.81 -4.21 -4.01
C PRO A 156 20.60 -4.76 -5.20
N ASP A 157 19.97 -5.67 -5.94
CA ASP A 157 20.57 -6.19 -7.16
C ASP A 157 20.60 -5.14 -8.28
N LYS A 158 21.42 -5.36 -9.31
CA LYS A 158 21.59 -4.42 -10.44
C LYS A 158 20.30 -4.14 -11.22
N ARG A 159 19.29 -5.01 -11.11
CA ARG A 159 17.99 -4.87 -11.78
C ARG A 159 16.94 -4.24 -10.87
N SER A 160 17.28 -3.97 -9.61
CA SER A 160 16.39 -3.33 -8.66
C SER A 160 15.88 -2.00 -9.19
N VAL A 161 14.61 -1.75 -8.95
CA VAL A 161 13.96 -0.47 -9.28
C VAL A 161 14.57 0.71 -8.51
N LEU A 162 15.28 0.45 -7.42
CA LEU A 162 16.00 1.48 -6.66
C LEU A 162 17.15 2.10 -7.45
N HIS A 163 17.67 1.42 -8.48
CA HIS A 163 18.62 2.02 -9.42
C HIS A 163 17.97 2.94 -10.46
N LYS A 164 16.64 3.08 -10.44
CA LYS A 164 15.85 3.93 -11.32
C LYS A 164 15.28 5.16 -10.62
N ILE A 165 15.73 5.46 -9.39
CA ILE A 165 15.19 6.58 -8.58
C ILE A 165 15.20 7.90 -9.34
N ASP A 166 16.27 8.25 -10.05
CA ASP A 166 16.31 9.52 -10.80
C ASP A 166 15.22 9.59 -11.87
N THR A 167 14.98 8.49 -12.58
CA THR A 167 13.91 8.39 -13.59
C THR A 167 12.52 8.37 -12.94
N ILE A 168 12.38 7.68 -11.80
CA ILE A 168 11.14 7.67 -11.02
C ILE A 168 10.82 9.08 -10.54
N ASP A 169 11.77 9.79 -9.96
CA ASP A 169 11.59 11.15 -9.46
C ASP A 169 11.27 12.12 -10.59
N LYS A 170 11.94 11.96 -11.74
CA LYS A 170 11.64 12.75 -12.95
C LYS A 170 10.19 12.53 -13.42
N CYS A 171 9.73 11.29 -13.53
CA CYS A 171 8.43 10.98 -14.15
C CYS A 171 7.26 11.01 -13.16
N PHE A 172 7.45 10.54 -11.93
CA PHE A 172 6.39 10.46 -10.91
C PHE A 172 6.29 11.72 -10.05
N SER A 173 7.05 12.78 -10.34
CA SER A 173 6.93 14.08 -9.67
C SER A 173 5.79 14.95 -10.17
N HIS A 174 5.22 14.64 -11.33
CA HIS A 174 4.08 15.36 -11.89
C HIS A 174 2.82 15.28 -11.01
N ASP A 175 1.92 16.25 -11.20
CA ASP A 175 0.73 16.46 -10.37
C ASP A 175 -0.42 15.53 -10.79
N THR A 176 -0.47 15.13 -12.06
CA THR A 176 -1.55 14.30 -12.62
C THR A 176 -1.03 12.98 -13.16
N VAL A 177 -1.90 11.96 -13.20
CA VAL A 177 -1.55 10.64 -13.75
C VAL A 177 -1.26 10.73 -15.25
N GLU A 178 -1.98 11.59 -15.96
CA GLU A 178 -1.75 11.87 -17.38
C GLU A 178 -0.33 12.37 -17.63
N GLU A 179 0.13 13.39 -16.89
CA GLU A 179 1.49 13.91 -17.02
C GLU A 179 2.55 12.87 -16.67
N ILE A 180 2.30 12.01 -15.66
CA ILE A 180 3.19 10.89 -15.32
C ILE A 180 3.31 9.91 -16.50
N VAL A 181 2.18 9.56 -17.14
CA VAL A 181 2.17 8.68 -18.30
C VAL A 181 2.91 9.32 -19.47
N ASP A 182 2.64 10.58 -19.79
CA ASP A 182 3.32 11.30 -20.87
C ASP A 182 4.84 11.39 -20.63
N ALA A 183 5.26 11.66 -19.39
CA ALA A 183 6.67 11.71 -19.01
C ALA A 183 7.35 10.34 -19.18
N LEU A 184 6.68 9.25 -18.77
CA LEU A 184 7.18 7.89 -18.97
C LEU A 184 7.25 7.48 -20.44
N GLU A 185 6.26 7.87 -21.26
CA GLU A 185 6.28 7.59 -22.70
C GLU A 185 7.45 8.29 -23.39
N LYS A 186 7.70 9.55 -23.03
CA LYS A 186 8.87 10.29 -23.52
C LYS A 186 10.17 9.65 -23.08
N GLU A 187 10.28 9.29 -21.80
CA GLU A 187 11.49 8.65 -21.27
C GLU A 187 11.75 7.28 -21.91
N ALA A 188 10.70 6.49 -22.16
CA ALA A 188 10.81 5.22 -22.85
C ALA A 188 11.32 5.38 -24.28
N ALA A 189 10.90 6.45 -24.98
CA ALA A 189 11.36 6.76 -26.33
C ALA A 189 12.82 7.26 -26.36
N ASP A 190 13.24 8.05 -25.36
CA ASP A 190 14.57 8.65 -25.30
C ASP A 190 15.65 7.65 -24.84
N SER A 191 15.34 6.83 -23.82
CA SER A 191 16.31 5.93 -23.16
C SER A 191 16.32 4.50 -23.71
N TYR A 192 15.25 4.08 -24.40
CA TYR A 192 14.96 2.68 -24.76
C TYR A 192 14.96 1.72 -23.55
N ASP A 193 14.68 2.22 -22.35
CA ASP A 193 14.64 1.42 -21.13
C ASP A 193 13.38 0.55 -21.07
N GLU A 194 13.58 -0.77 -20.97
CA GLU A 194 12.51 -1.77 -20.82
C GLU A 194 11.68 -1.55 -19.54
N TRP A 195 12.29 -0.96 -18.50
CA TRP A 195 11.60 -0.63 -17.25
C TRP A 195 10.46 0.38 -17.47
N CYS A 196 10.70 1.45 -18.24
CA CYS A 196 9.69 2.46 -18.56
C CYS A 196 8.50 1.83 -19.28
N THR A 197 8.78 0.95 -20.25
CA THR A 197 7.74 0.21 -21.00
C THR A 197 6.93 -0.71 -20.08
N THR A 198 7.59 -1.37 -19.13
CA THR A 198 6.94 -2.24 -18.13
C THR A 198 6.06 -1.43 -17.17
N ALA A 199 6.53 -0.29 -16.69
CA ALA A 199 5.77 0.62 -15.83
C ALA A 199 4.52 1.15 -16.55
N LEU A 200 4.66 1.60 -17.80
CA LEU A 200 3.54 2.05 -18.64
C LEU A 200 2.49 0.96 -18.84
N LYS A 201 2.92 -0.28 -19.11
CA LYS A 201 2.02 -1.42 -19.24
C LYS A 201 1.18 -1.60 -17.97
N LYS A 202 1.80 -1.56 -16.80
CA LYS A 202 1.10 -1.70 -15.51
C LYS A 202 0.10 -0.58 -15.26
N LEU A 203 0.46 0.67 -15.58
CA LEU A 203 -0.46 1.80 -15.49
C LEU A 203 -1.67 1.62 -16.42
N ARG A 204 -1.45 1.16 -17.66
CA ARG A 204 -2.54 0.93 -18.63
C ARG A 204 -3.46 -0.24 -18.26
N GLU A 205 -2.97 -1.22 -17.51
CA GLU A 205 -3.76 -2.35 -17.02
C GLU A 205 -4.62 -1.99 -15.78
N ALA A 206 -4.27 -0.92 -15.06
CA ALA A 206 -4.96 -0.48 -13.86
C ALA A 206 -6.24 0.32 -14.16
N SER A 207 -7.13 0.42 -13.17
CA SER A 207 -8.34 1.26 -13.27
C SER A 207 -7.94 2.74 -13.36
N PRO A 208 -8.37 3.49 -14.39
CA PRO A 208 -8.05 4.90 -14.54
C PRO A 208 -8.48 5.76 -13.35
N LEU A 209 -9.68 5.50 -12.81
CA LEU A 209 -10.20 6.19 -11.63
C LEU A 209 -9.36 5.85 -10.39
N SER A 210 -9.02 4.57 -10.22
CA SER A 210 -8.20 4.12 -9.09
C SER A 210 -6.80 4.73 -9.10
N LEU A 211 -6.19 4.91 -10.27
CA LEU A 211 -4.91 5.61 -10.40
C LEU A 211 -4.99 7.06 -9.90
N LYS A 212 -6.00 7.83 -10.35
CA LYS A 212 -6.15 9.23 -9.93
C LYS A 212 -6.45 9.36 -8.44
N VAL A 213 -7.32 8.51 -7.91
CA VAL A 213 -7.63 8.46 -6.47
C VAL A 213 -6.38 8.10 -5.67
N SER A 214 -5.59 7.12 -6.12
CA SER A 214 -4.38 6.67 -5.43
C SER A 214 -3.30 7.75 -5.40
N LEU A 215 -3.03 8.40 -6.55
CA LEU A 215 -2.07 9.51 -6.63
C LEU A 215 -2.43 10.60 -5.61
N ARG A 216 -3.67 11.07 -5.61
CA ARG A 216 -4.14 12.07 -4.65
C ARG A 216 -4.01 11.60 -3.20
N SER A 217 -4.38 10.35 -2.90
CA SER A 217 -4.28 9.78 -1.55
C SER A 217 -2.83 9.78 -1.04
N ILE A 218 -1.87 9.32 -1.84
CA ILE A 218 -0.43 9.33 -1.46
C ILE A 218 0.07 10.76 -1.27
N ARG A 219 -0.26 11.68 -2.18
CA ARG A 219 0.18 13.08 -2.14
C ARG A 219 -0.30 13.81 -0.88
N GLU A 220 -1.59 13.69 -0.56
CA GLU A 220 -2.13 14.27 0.67
C GLU A 220 -1.57 13.60 1.94
N GLY A 221 -1.24 12.30 1.86
CA GLY A 221 -0.66 11.54 2.97
C GLY A 221 0.76 11.97 3.39
N ARG A 222 1.49 12.69 2.51
CA ARG A 222 2.82 13.24 2.82
C ARG A 222 2.78 14.23 3.99
N PHE A 223 1.67 14.93 4.17
CA PHE A 223 1.54 16.03 5.13
C PHE A 223 0.61 15.70 6.29
N GLN A 224 0.18 14.45 6.41
CA GLN A 224 -0.81 14.03 7.40
C GLN A 224 -0.29 12.94 8.34
N PRO A 225 -0.69 12.99 9.63
CA PRO A 225 -0.44 11.89 10.56
C PRO A 225 -1.28 10.65 10.23
N LEU A 226 -0.94 9.51 10.84
CA LEU A 226 -1.52 8.20 10.54
C LEU A 226 -3.05 8.18 10.69
N ASP A 227 -3.59 8.78 11.75
CA ASP A 227 -5.04 8.85 12.00
C ASP A 227 -5.79 9.55 10.86
N GLN A 228 -5.25 10.67 10.36
CA GLN A 228 -5.85 11.42 9.25
C GLN A 228 -5.76 10.63 7.93
N CYS A 229 -4.63 9.98 7.66
CA CYS A 229 -4.48 9.10 6.51
C CYS A 229 -5.50 7.95 6.55
N LEU A 230 -5.64 7.26 7.69
CA LEU A 230 -6.58 6.15 7.85
C LEU A 230 -8.04 6.61 7.75
N ALA A 231 -8.37 7.78 8.29
CA ALA A 231 -9.72 8.35 8.17
C ALA A 231 -10.06 8.68 6.71
N ARG A 232 -9.14 9.28 5.96
CA ARG A 232 -9.31 9.52 4.52
C ARG A 232 -9.44 8.22 3.75
N GLU A 233 -8.51 7.28 3.93
CA GLU A 233 -8.54 5.99 3.25
C GLU A 233 -9.84 5.22 3.54
N TYR A 234 -10.38 5.33 4.76
CA TYR A 234 -11.67 4.73 5.09
C TYR A 234 -12.81 5.31 4.23
N ARG A 235 -12.85 6.63 4.02
CA ARG A 235 -13.82 7.26 3.10
C ARG A 235 -13.66 6.73 1.68
N ILE A 236 -12.42 6.75 1.18
CA ILE A 236 -12.09 6.27 -0.17
C ILE A 236 -12.51 4.81 -0.34
N SER A 237 -12.22 3.95 0.65
CA SER A 237 -12.61 2.53 0.63
C SER A 237 -14.12 2.36 0.63
N LEU A 238 -14.87 3.10 1.46
CA LEU A 238 -16.33 3.03 1.50
C LEU A 238 -16.98 3.48 0.20
N THR A 239 -16.51 4.59 -0.37
CA THR A 239 -16.98 5.09 -1.67
C THR A 239 -16.66 4.08 -2.77
N GLY A 240 -15.44 3.53 -2.81
CA GLY A 240 -15.01 2.55 -3.81
C GLY A 240 -15.81 1.24 -3.80
N ILE A 241 -16.27 0.78 -2.63
CA ILE A 241 -17.14 -0.41 -2.54
C ILE A 241 -18.64 -0.09 -2.72
N SER A 242 -19.03 1.18 -2.67
CA SER A 242 -20.46 1.58 -2.71
C SER A 242 -21.12 1.39 -4.08
N ARG A 243 -20.32 1.33 -5.16
CA ARG A 243 -20.77 1.34 -6.57
C ARG A 243 -21.50 2.62 -7.00
N ARG A 244 -21.40 3.70 -6.23
CA ARG A 244 -22.06 4.98 -6.57
C ARG A 244 -21.34 5.74 -7.68
N VAL A 245 -20.01 5.68 -7.69
CA VAL A 245 -19.16 6.38 -8.66
C VAL A 245 -18.69 5.46 -9.78
N SER A 246 -18.26 4.24 -9.43
CA SER A 246 -17.76 3.25 -10.37
C SER A 246 -17.97 1.83 -9.83
N ASN A 247 -18.03 0.85 -10.73
CA ASN A 247 -18.08 -0.57 -10.42
C ASN A 247 -16.71 -1.27 -10.52
N ASP A 248 -15.62 -0.50 -10.70
CA ASP A 248 -14.28 -1.02 -10.96
C ASP A 248 -13.82 -2.02 -9.90
N PHE A 249 -14.08 -1.78 -8.61
CA PHE A 249 -13.68 -2.75 -7.58
C PHE A 249 -14.32 -4.13 -7.78
N CYS A 250 -15.61 -4.18 -8.14
CA CYS A 250 -16.27 -5.45 -8.46
C CYS A 250 -15.68 -6.11 -9.69
N GLU A 251 -15.42 -5.32 -10.73
CA GLU A 251 -14.92 -5.80 -12.00
C GLU A 251 -13.49 -6.32 -11.87
N GLY A 252 -12.62 -5.60 -11.16
CA GLY A 252 -11.25 -6.04 -10.89
C GLY A 252 -11.21 -7.31 -10.04
N VAL A 253 -12.07 -7.40 -9.04
CA VAL A 253 -12.25 -8.64 -8.25
C VAL A 253 -12.72 -9.80 -9.13
N ARG A 254 -13.72 -9.57 -9.99
CA ARG A 254 -14.21 -10.58 -10.94
C ARG A 254 -13.06 -11.06 -11.83
N ALA A 255 -12.39 -10.13 -12.52
CA ALA A 255 -11.35 -10.42 -13.50
C ALA A 255 -10.13 -11.14 -12.90
N ARG A 256 -9.73 -10.81 -11.67
CA ARG A 256 -8.48 -11.32 -11.06
C ARG A 256 -8.66 -12.50 -10.12
N LEU A 257 -9.79 -12.60 -9.43
CA LEU A 257 -9.97 -13.58 -8.34
C LEU A 257 -11.09 -14.58 -8.59
N VAL A 258 -12.15 -14.18 -9.31
CA VAL A 258 -13.30 -15.05 -9.58
C VAL A 258 -13.10 -15.77 -10.91
N ASP A 259 -13.13 -15.02 -12.01
CA ASP A 259 -13.07 -15.57 -13.37
C ASP A 259 -11.62 -15.79 -13.82
N LYS A 260 -10.68 -15.00 -13.27
CA LYS A 260 -9.24 -15.07 -13.57
C LYS A 260 -8.94 -14.92 -15.07
N ASP A 261 -9.70 -14.08 -15.76
CA ASP A 261 -9.47 -13.72 -17.17
C ASP A 261 -8.41 -12.63 -17.32
N PHE A 262 -8.07 -11.91 -16.23
CA PHE A 262 -7.15 -10.78 -16.21
C PHE A 262 -7.51 -9.66 -17.21
N ALA A 263 -8.79 -9.57 -17.59
CA ALA A 263 -9.30 -8.63 -18.58
C ALA A 263 -10.46 -7.77 -18.02
N PRO A 264 -10.18 -6.94 -16.99
CA PRO A 264 -11.19 -6.09 -16.40
C PRO A 264 -11.68 -5.02 -17.38
N LYS A 265 -12.98 -4.78 -17.39
CA LYS A 265 -13.65 -3.74 -18.18
C LYS A 265 -13.93 -2.52 -17.32
N TRP A 266 -12.92 -1.65 -17.20
CA TRP A 266 -13.01 -0.45 -16.37
C TRP A 266 -14.06 0.53 -16.87
N ASP A 267 -14.77 1.15 -15.93
CA ASP A 267 -15.71 2.24 -16.16
C ASP A 267 -15.46 3.32 -15.09
N PRO A 268 -14.76 4.40 -15.45
CA PRO A 268 -14.49 4.89 -16.81
C PRO A 268 -13.31 4.18 -17.51
N PRO A 269 -13.31 4.07 -18.86
CA PRO A 269 -12.37 3.23 -19.60
C PRO A 269 -10.99 3.85 -19.83
N SER A 270 -10.81 5.16 -19.58
CA SER A 270 -9.55 5.86 -19.82
C SER A 270 -9.35 7.03 -18.85
N LEU A 271 -8.11 7.51 -18.72
CA LEU A 271 -7.77 8.63 -17.82
C LEU A 271 -8.56 9.90 -18.16
N GLY A 272 -8.69 10.23 -19.45
CA GLY A 272 -9.44 11.40 -19.91
C GLY A 272 -10.96 11.32 -19.67
N ALA A 273 -11.51 10.11 -19.46
CA ALA A 273 -12.91 9.93 -19.10
C ALA A 273 -13.17 10.08 -17.59
N VAL A 274 -12.12 10.10 -16.75
CA VAL A 274 -12.25 10.34 -15.31
C VAL A 274 -12.39 11.84 -15.05
N THR A 275 -13.59 12.27 -14.66
CA THR A 275 -13.84 13.67 -14.29
C THR A 275 -13.30 13.99 -12.90
N LYS A 276 -13.10 15.28 -12.62
CA LYS A 276 -12.68 15.76 -11.29
C LYS A 276 -13.70 15.37 -10.22
N ASP A 277 -15.00 15.51 -10.50
CA ASP A 277 -16.09 15.20 -9.57
C ASP A 277 -16.10 13.72 -9.16
N MET A 278 -15.74 12.82 -10.08
CA MET A 278 -15.60 11.39 -9.77
C MET A 278 -14.51 11.17 -8.72
N VAL A 279 -13.36 11.84 -8.86
CA VAL A 279 -12.27 11.76 -7.87
C VAL A 279 -12.69 12.42 -6.56
N ASP A 280 -13.22 13.65 -6.61
CA ASP A 280 -13.63 14.42 -5.42
C ASP A 280 -14.68 13.68 -4.57
N SER A 281 -15.55 12.87 -5.20
CA SER A 281 -16.52 12.02 -4.51
C SER A 281 -15.88 10.99 -3.57
N TYR A 282 -14.66 10.53 -3.82
CA TYR A 282 -13.95 9.59 -2.93
C TYR A 282 -13.40 10.25 -1.66
N PHE A 283 -13.18 11.57 -1.69
CA PHE A 283 -12.60 12.35 -0.60
C PHE A 283 -13.66 13.17 0.16
N SER A 284 -14.89 13.20 -0.36
CA SER A 284 -16.02 13.89 0.25
C SER A 284 -16.45 13.20 1.55
N PRO A 285 -17.03 13.94 2.52
CA PRO A 285 -17.59 13.36 3.74
C PRO A 285 -18.59 12.25 3.44
N LEU A 286 -18.65 11.26 4.33
CA LEU A 286 -19.63 10.19 4.23
C LEU A 286 -21.07 10.72 4.43
N ASP A 287 -22.05 10.01 3.87
CA ASP A 287 -23.46 10.36 4.03
C ASP A 287 -23.98 10.02 5.45
N GLU A 288 -25.17 10.48 5.81
CA GLU A 288 -25.76 10.23 7.14
C GLU A 288 -25.91 8.75 7.49
N LEU A 289 -25.89 7.85 6.49
CA LEU A 289 -26.01 6.40 6.65
C LEU A 289 -24.68 5.74 7.04
N ASP A 290 -23.55 6.38 6.74
CA ASP A 290 -22.20 5.89 7.03
C ASP A 290 -21.46 6.82 7.98
N SER A 291 -21.18 6.33 9.20
CA SER A 291 -20.37 7.11 10.14
C SER A 291 -18.89 7.14 9.78
N GLU A 292 -18.29 8.32 9.95
CA GLU A 292 -16.85 8.59 9.90
C GLU A 292 -16.03 7.66 10.80
N LEU A 293 -14.74 7.50 10.46
CA LEU A 293 -13.85 6.66 11.24
C LEU A 293 -13.46 7.32 12.56
N GLU A 294 -14.04 6.85 13.65
CA GLU A 294 -13.64 7.27 15.00
C GLU A 294 -12.43 6.47 15.50
N LEU A 295 -11.28 7.15 15.63
CA LEU A 295 -10.04 6.61 16.15
C LEU A 295 -9.76 7.13 17.57
N PRO A 296 -9.16 6.31 18.46
CA PRO A 296 -8.83 6.71 19.82
C PRO A 296 -7.58 7.62 19.88
N THR A 297 -7.66 8.81 19.29
CA THR A 297 -6.54 9.78 19.19
C THR A 297 -6.19 10.45 20.52
N ALA A 298 -7.19 10.72 21.37
CA ALA A 298 -6.98 11.38 22.67
C ALA A 298 -6.15 10.56 23.68
N VAL A 299 -5.90 9.28 23.40
CA VAL A 299 -5.25 8.36 24.34
C VAL A 299 -3.80 8.08 23.92
N ARG A 300 -3.36 8.47 22.71
CA ARG A 300 -2.13 7.93 22.11
C ARG A 300 -1.46 8.86 21.12
N GLU A 301 -0.16 9.08 21.28
CA GLU A 301 0.70 9.64 20.24
C GLU A 301 1.25 8.50 19.34
N PRO A 302 1.35 8.68 18.02
CA PRO A 302 1.99 7.71 17.14
C PRO A 302 3.48 7.59 17.42
N TYR A 303 4.01 6.36 17.37
CA TYR A 303 5.46 6.15 17.25
C TYR A 303 5.86 6.57 15.83
N ILE A 304 6.75 7.57 15.73
CA ILE A 304 7.34 8.03 14.46
C ILE A 304 8.65 7.28 14.22
#